data_AF-A0A520B8H7-F1
#
_entry.id   AF-A0A520B8H7-F1
#
_cell.length_a   1.000
_cell.length_b   1.000
_cell.length_c   1.000
_cell.angle_alpha   90.00
_cell.angle_beta   90.00
_cell.angle_gamma   90.00
#
_symmetry.space_group_name_H-M   'P 1'
#
loop_
_entity.id
_entity.type
_entity.pdbx_description
1 polymer ?
#
loop_
_entity_poly.entity_id
_entity_poly.type
_entity_poly.pdbx_seq_one_letter_code
_entity_poly.pdbx_strand_id
1 'polypeptide(L)'
;VLHRADAPLASGRSDLLLKLKPLADAEAVVVGHEPGKGRLAGQLGALELQTPDGVRFKLGTGFSDAQRRDPPAVGATVTYRYRDLTPSGKPRFASFVRVADEF
;
A
#
# COMPACT_ATOMS: atom_id res chain seq x y z
N VAL A 1 0.63 -21.36 6.19
CA VAL A 1 0.64 -21.80 4.78
C VAL A 1 -0.41 -22.87 4.64
N LEU A 2 -1.18 -22.87 3.56
CA LEU A 2 -2.23 -23.85 3.30
C LEU A 2 -1.80 -24.65 2.07
N HIS A 3 -1.53 -25.93 2.24
CA HIS A 3 -1.12 -26.83 1.15
C HIS A 3 -2.20 -27.89 0.96
N ARG A 4 -2.69 -28.04 -0.27
CA ARG A 4 -3.69 -29.06 -0.60
C ARG A 4 -3.03 -30.45 -0.50
N ALA A 5 -3.66 -31.35 0.26
CA ALA A 5 -3.04 -32.61 0.67
C ALA A 5 -2.70 -33.54 -0.50
N ASP A 6 -3.54 -33.54 -1.55
CA ASP A 6 -3.43 -34.36 -2.75
C ASP A 6 -2.78 -33.60 -3.94
N ALA A 7 -2.12 -32.47 -3.68
CA ALA A 7 -1.52 -31.65 -4.73
C ALA A 7 -0.28 -32.32 -5.37
N PRO A 8 -0.21 -32.43 -6.71
CA PRO A 8 1.02 -32.79 -7.40
C PRO A 8 2.04 -31.63 -7.34
N LEU A 9 3.33 -31.94 -7.45
CA LEU A 9 4.37 -30.92 -7.53
C LEU A 9 4.19 -30.09 -8.81
N ALA A 10 4.02 -28.78 -8.67
CA ALA A 10 3.87 -27.84 -9.78
C ALA A 10 4.72 -26.60 -9.55
N SER A 11 5.30 -26.06 -10.62
CA SER A 11 5.99 -24.78 -10.61
C SER A 11 5.02 -23.62 -10.89
N GLY A 12 5.37 -22.41 -10.46
CA GLY A 12 4.57 -21.21 -10.70
C GLY A 12 3.53 -20.90 -9.62
N ARG A 13 2.57 -20.01 -9.95
CA ARG A 13 1.46 -19.64 -9.06
C ARG A 13 0.30 -20.60 -9.30
N SER A 14 -0.20 -21.21 -8.23
CA SER A 14 -1.36 -22.10 -8.27
C SER A 14 -2.13 -22.05 -6.95
N ASP A 15 -3.37 -22.52 -6.98
CA ASP A 15 -4.21 -22.60 -5.78
C ASP A 15 -3.88 -23.82 -4.89
N LEU A 16 -2.88 -24.62 -5.27
CA LEU A 16 -2.44 -25.80 -4.53
C LEU A 16 -1.63 -25.45 -3.27
N LEU A 17 -1.01 -24.26 -3.24
CA LEU A 17 -0.17 -23.78 -2.15
C LEU A 17 -0.43 -22.28 -1.89
N LEU A 18 -1.23 -21.99 -0.87
CA LEU A 18 -1.65 -20.63 -0.53
C LEU A 18 -0.88 -20.05 0.65
N LYS A 19 -0.56 -18.76 0.55
CA LYS A 19 0.04 -17.96 1.62
C LYS A 19 -1.05 -17.17 2.34
N LEU A 20 -1.44 -17.63 3.53
CA LEU A 20 -2.27 -16.85 4.45
C LEU A 20 -1.38 -15.90 5.26
N LYS A 21 -1.64 -14.60 5.16
CA LYS A 21 -0.93 -13.55 5.91
C LYS A 21 -1.95 -12.53 6.44
N PRO A 22 -1.97 -12.25 7.75
CA PRO A 22 -2.76 -11.16 8.30
C PRO A 22 -2.40 -9.82 7.65
N LEU A 23 -3.39 -8.93 7.59
CA LEU A 23 -3.27 -7.58 7.08
C LEU A 23 -3.80 -6.62 8.15
N ALA A 24 -3.14 -5.49 8.33
CA ALA A 24 -3.58 -4.43 9.20
C ALA A 24 -3.85 -3.16 8.37
N ASP A 25 -4.89 -2.44 8.73
CA ASP A 25 -5.22 -1.14 8.16
C ASP A 25 -4.90 -0.06 9.19
N ALA A 26 -4.38 1.07 8.71
CA ALA A 26 -4.08 2.24 9.52
C ALA A 26 -4.25 3.52 8.71
N GLU A 27 -4.32 4.64 9.39
CA GLU A 27 -4.50 5.96 8.77
C GLU A 27 -3.23 6.81 8.90
N ALA A 28 -3.03 7.68 7.92
CA ALA A 28 -1.95 8.65 7.89
C ALA A 28 -2.35 9.86 7.04
N VAL A 29 -1.73 11.01 7.33
CA VAL A 29 -1.98 12.26 6.60
C VAL A 29 -1.01 12.36 5.43
N VAL A 30 -1.52 12.79 4.27
CA VAL A 30 -0.69 13.11 3.10
C VAL A 30 0.08 14.40 3.37
N VAL A 31 1.41 14.32 3.37
CA VAL A 31 2.29 15.48 3.57
C VAL A 31 3.01 15.91 2.28
N GLY A 32 2.95 15.10 1.22
CA GLY A 32 3.57 15.43 -0.05
C GLY A 32 3.24 14.44 -1.16
N HIS A 33 3.58 14.82 -2.39
CA HIS A 33 3.47 13.99 -3.58
C HIS A 33 4.83 13.80 -4.23
N GLU A 34 5.09 12.58 -4.67
CA GLU A 34 6.32 12.22 -5.37
C GLU A 34 6.00 11.94 -6.84
N PRO A 35 6.67 12.61 -7.79
CA PRO A 35 6.39 12.44 -9.21
C PRO A 35 6.76 11.03 -9.68
N GLY A 36 5.90 10.46 -10.52
CA GLY A 36 6.15 9.18 -11.17
C GLY A 36 7.25 9.25 -12.22
N LYS A 37 7.83 8.09 -12.53
CA LYS A 37 8.86 7.91 -13.56
C LYS A 37 8.39 6.87 -14.58
N GLY A 38 9.00 6.87 -15.77
CA GLY A 38 8.67 5.91 -16.84
C GLY A 38 7.20 5.98 -17.25
N ARG A 39 6.46 4.87 -17.14
CA ARG A 39 5.01 4.81 -17.45
C ARG A 39 4.18 5.84 -16.67
N LEU A 40 4.64 6.24 -15.48
CA LEU A 40 3.94 7.18 -14.60
C LEU A 40 4.48 8.61 -14.68
N ALA A 41 5.30 8.94 -15.69
CA ALA A 41 5.78 10.30 -15.88
C ALA A 41 4.60 11.29 -16.02
N GLY A 42 4.66 12.42 -15.31
CA GLY A 42 3.59 13.42 -15.27
C GLY A 42 2.39 13.04 -14.39
N GLN A 43 2.45 11.92 -13.67
CA GLN A 43 1.40 11.45 -12.75
C GLN A 43 2.00 11.16 -11.36
N LEU A 44 1.14 10.86 -10.39
CA LEU A 44 1.57 10.45 -9.05
C LEU A 44 2.41 9.16 -9.12
N GLY A 45 3.63 9.21 -8.60
CA GLY A 45 4.45 8.06 -8.30
C GLY A 45 4.08 7.47 -6.94
N ALA A 46 4.15 8.30 -5.91
CA ALA A 46 3.84 7.91 -4.52
C ALA A 46 3.33 9.11 -3.71
N LEU A 47 2.55 8.83 -2.67
CA LEU A 47 2.26 9.80 -1.60
C LEU A 47 3.38 9.74 -0.56
N GLU A 48 3.81 10.87 -0.03
CA GLU A 48 4.52 10.93 1.24
C GLU A 48 3.48 11.07 2.36
N LEU A 49 3.48 10.12 3.28
CA LEU A 49 2.53 10.05 4.38
C LEU A 49 3.25 10.26 5.72
N GLN A 50 2.54 10.84 6.68
CA GLN A 50 2.95 10.93 8.08
C GLN A 50 1.90 10.24 8.97
N THR A 51 2.35 9.24 9.73
CA THR A 51 1.49 8.56 10.72
C THR A 51 1.21 9.47 11.92
N PRO A 52 0.20 9.15 12.77
CA PRO A 52 -0.03 9.87 14.03
C PRO A 52 1.20 9.91 14.94
N ASP A 53 2.02 8.86 14.93
CA ASP A 53 3.28 8.77 15.69
C ASP A 53 4.44 9.56 15.06
N GLY A 54 4.20 10.32 13.99
CA GLY A 54 5.20 11.15 13.31
C GLY A 54 6.10 10.40 12.32
N VAL A 55 5.86 9.11 12.08
CA VAL A 55 6.67 8.31 11.14
C VAL A 55 6.32 8.70 9.70
N ARG A 56 7.35 9.11 8.94
CA ARG A 56 7.21 9.42 7.51
C ARG A 56 7.65 8.27 6.60
N PHE A 57 6.82 7.96 5.61
CA PHE A 57 7.10 6.95 4.62
C PHE A 57 6.40 7.23 3.29
N LYS A 58 6.91 6.61 2.21
CA LYS A 58 6.34 6.73 0.86
C LYS A 58 5.39 5.58 0.58
N LEU A 59 4.22 5.88 0.04
CA LEU A 59 3.21 4.92 -0.39
C LEU A 59 3.03 5.01 -1.91
N GLY A 60 3.55 4.02 -2.64
CA GLY A 60 3.59 4.05 -4.12
C GLY A 60 2.65 3.05 -4.83
N THR A 61 1.93 2.22 -4.09
CA THR A 61 1.10 1.13 -4.64
C THR A 61 -0.33 1.21 -4.11
N GLY A 62 -1.27 0.54 -4.79
CA GLY A 62 -2.70 0.56 -4.43
C GLY A 62 -3.52 1.64 -5.14
N PHE A 63 -2.90 2.49 -5.95
CA PHE A 63 -3.61 3.52 -6.73
C PHE A 63 -4.07 2.98 -8.09
N SER A 64 -5.32 3.27 -8.44
CA SER A 64 -5.80 3.22 -9.82
C SER A 64 -5.15 4.30 -10.68
N ASP A 65 -5.16 4.13 -12.00
CA ASP A 65 -4.63 5.17 -12.91
C ASP A 65 -5.42 6.49 -12.79
N ALA A 66 -6.71 6.45 -12.43
CA ALA A 66 -7.50 7.66 -12.15
C ALA A 66 -6.98 8.41 -10.92
N GLN A 67 -6.74 7.69 -9.81
CA GLN A 67 -6.15 8.26 -8.60
C GLN A 67 -4.70 8.73 -8.79
N ARG A 68 -3.99 8.26 -9.83
CA ARG A 68 -2.66 8.79 -10.15
C ARG A 68 -2.70 10.10 -10.91
N ARG A 69 -3.76 10.33 -11.70
CA ARG A 69 -4.02 11.59 -12.39
C ARG A 69 -4.58 12.64 -11.43
N ASP A 70 -5.42 12.21 -10.50
CA ASP A 70 -6.03 13.04 -9.47
C ASP A 70 -5.73 12.45 -8.07
N PRO A 71 -4.54 12.73 -7.52
CA PRO A 71 -4.09 12.13 -6.27
C PRO A 71 -4.76 12.76 -5.04
N PRO A 72 -4.91 12.01 -3.93
CA PRO A 72 -5.35 12.58 -2.65
C PRO A 72 -4.53 13.81 -2.28
N ALA A 73 -5.20 14.93 -2.00
CA ALA A 73 -4.54 16.21 -1.73
C ALA A 73 -3.65 16.16 -0.47
N VAL A 74 -2.64 17.03 -0.42
CA VAL A 74 -1.86 17.25 0.81
C VAL A 74 -2.81 17.75 1.91
N GLY A 75 -2.69 17.17 3.10
CA GLY A 75 -3.59 17.39 4.23
C GLY A 75 -4.71 16.35 4.36
N ALA A 76 -5.03 15.59 3.30
CA ALA A 76 -6.03 14.53 3.38
C ALA A 76 -5.56 13.36 4.26
N THR A 77 -6.47 12.77 5.03
CA THR A 77 -6.23 11.49 5.71
C THR A 77 -6.56 10.34 4.78
N VAL A 78 -5.67 9.35 4.70
CA VAL A 78 -5.85 8.16 3.88
C VAL A 78 -5.70 6.90 4.71
N THR A 79 -6.49 5.88 4.39
CA THR A 79 -6.30 4.53 4.93
C THR A 79 -5.32 3.77 4.03
N TYR A 80 -4.29 3.19 4.64
CA TYR A 80 -3.36 2.28 3.99
C TYR A 80 -3.38 0.91 4.70
N ARG A 81 -3.11 -0.13 3.92
CA ARG A 81 -3.00 -1.51 4.40
C ARG A 81 -1.55 -1.94 4.39
N TYR A 82 -1.10 -2.63 5.43
CA TYR A 82 0.26 -3.13 5.55
C TYR A 82 0.29 -4.51 6.21
N ARG A 83 1.46 -5.15 6.22
CA ARG A 83 1.65 -6.52 6.74
C ARG A 83 2.54 -6.62 7.96
N ASP A 84 3.48 -5.69 8.07
CA ASP A 84 4.56 -5.74 9.06
C ASP A 84 5.16 -4.34 9.21
N LEU A 85 6.00 -4.12 10.21
CA LEU A 85 6.72 -2.86 10.42
C LEU A 85 8.23 -3.08 10.24
N THR A 86 8.96 -2.05 9.82
CA THR A 86 10.42 -2.04 9.93
C THR A 86 10.82 -1.84 11.39
N PRO A 87 12.07 -2.12 11.77
CA PRO A 87 12.58 -1.77 13.11
C PRO A 87 12.42 -0.29 13.47
N SER A 88 12.39 0.58 12.46
CA SER A 88 12.14 2.02 12.59
C SER A 88 10.65 2.41 12.57
N GLY A 89 9.73 1.45 12.67
CA GLY A 89 8.29 1.67 12.74
C GLY A 89 7.61 1.96 11.39
N LYS A 90 8.31 1.85 10.25
CA LYS A 90 7.71 2.13 8.94
C LYS A 90 6.87 0.93 8.45
N PRO A 91 5.65 1.16 7.95
CA PRO A 91 4.84 0.11 7.35
C PRO A 91 5.53 -0.61 6.18
N ARG A 92 5.58 -1.94 6.23
CA ARG A 92 6.12 -2.80 5.18
C ARG A 92 4.99 -3.36 4.31
N PHE A 93 5.27 -3.41 3.02
CA PHE A 93 4.33 -3.84 1.99
C PHE A 93 3.02 -3.03 2.02
N ALA A 94 3.17 -1.73 2.30
CA ALA A 94 2.04 -0.82 2.41
C ALA A 94 1.43 -0.51 1.03
N SER A 95 0.11 -0.50 0.96
CA SER A 95 -0.67 -0.12 -0.22
C SER A 95 -1.84 0.78 0.16
N PHE A 96 -2.14 1.76 -0.70
CA PHE A 96 -3.31 2.62 -0.57
C PHE A 96 -4.61 1.81 -0.61
N VAL A 97 -5.56 2.17 0.26
CA VAL A 97 -6.91 1.58 0.28
C VAL A 97 -7.93 2.61 -0.18
N ARG A 98 -8.04 3.73 0.53
CA ARG A 98 -9.02 4.79 0.26
C ARG A 98 -8.63 6.09 0.95
N VAL A 99 -9.27 7.19 0.54
CA VAL A 99 -9.32 8.42 1.34
C VAL A 99 -10.27 8.15 2.52
N ALA A 100 -9.92 8.65 3.71
CA ALA A 100 -10.82 8.59 4.86
C ALA A 100 -11.87 9.69 4.70
N ASP A 101 -13.15 9.34 4.84
CA ASP A 101 -14.22 10.34 4.83
C ASP A 101 -14.23 11.08 6.16
N GLU A 102 -14.32 12.42 6.11
CA GLU A 102 -14.68 13.22 7.28
C GLU A 102 -16.19 13.04 7.50
N PHE A 103 -16.58 12.43 8.62
CA PHE A 103 -17.98 12.31 9.03
C PHE A 103 -18.47 13.60 9.71
#